data_AF-A0A1A8JLX7-F1
#
_entry.id   AF-A0A1A8JLX7-F1
#
_cell.length_a   1.000
_cell.length_b   1.000
_cell.length_c   1.000
_cell.angle_alpha   90.00
_cell.angle_beta   90.00
_cell.angle_gamma   90.00
#
_symmetry.space_group_name_H-M   'P 1'
#
loop_
_entity.id
_entity.type
_entity.pdbx_description
1 polymer ?
#
loop_
_entity_poly.entity_id
_entity_poly.type
_entity_poly.pdbx_seq_one_letter_code
_entity_poly.pdbx_strand_id
1 'polypeptide(L)'
;EMVVIQGSVPSDADRFQVDLTCGSSTKPRADVAFHFNPRIKKSCIVCNTLQKEAWGRERILHQMPFRAGAAFELVILVQEDQFKVAVNGAHVLDYKH
;
A
#
# COMPACT_ATOMS: atom_id res chain seq x y z
N GLU A 1 6.07 15.20 -2.49
CA GLU A 1 4.96 15.40 -1.52
C GLU A 1 4.89 14.23 -0.55
N MET A 2 4.11 14.31 0.52
CA MET A 2 4.00 13.23 1.52
C MET A 2 2.54 12.98 1.90
N VAL A 3 2.15 11.71 1.93
CA VAL A 3 0.86 11.24 2.45
C VAL A 3 1.10 10.53 3.78
N VAL A 4 0.42 10.95 4.83
CA VAL A 4 0.51 10.35 6.18
C VAL A 4 -0.84 9.75 6.56
N ILE A 5 -0.84 8.47 6.95
CA ILE A 5 -2.02 7.71 7.35
C ILE A 5 -1.74 7.11 8.72
N GLN A 6 -2.54 7.49 9.71
CA GLN A 6 -2.51 6.91 11.05
C GLN A 6 -3.78 6.08 11.26
N GLY A 7 -3.64 4.90 11.84
CA GLY A 7 -4.76 3.99 12.04
C GLY A 7 -4.39 2.81 12.93
N SER A 8 -5.26 1.80 12.97
CA SER A 8 -5.03 0.56 13.70
C SER A 8 -5.50 -0.64 12.90
N VAL A 9 -4.77 -1.75 12.99
CA VAL A 9 -5.16 -3.02 12.37
C VAL A 9 -6.05 -3.79 13.35
N PRO A 10 -7.27 -4.21 12.96
CA PRO A 10 -8.09 -5.09 13.78
C PRO A 10 -7.38 -6.42 14.13
N SER A 11 -7.68 -7.01 15.28
CA SER A 11 -7.03 -8.25 15.76
C SER A 11 -7.26 -9.47 14.87
N ASP A 12 -8.34 -9.47 14.10
CA ASP A 12 -8.75 -10.56 13.19
C ASP A 12 -8.48 -10.26 11.70
N ALA A 13 -7.82 -9.13 11.41
CA ALA A 13 -7.58 -8.67 10.05
C ALA A 13 -6.80 -9.68 9.20
N ASP A 14 -7.30 -9.99 8.01
CA ASP A 14 -6.56 -10.74 6.99
C ASP A 14 -5.65 -9.81 6.17
N ARG A 15 -6.20 -8.69 5.69
CA ARG A 15 -5.52 -7.71 4.86
C ARG A 15 -6.19 -6.35 4.93
N PHE A 16 -5.48 -5.31 4.51
CA PHE A 16 -6.05 -4.02 4.12
C PHE A 16 -5.30 -3.47 2.90
N GLN A 17 -5.76 -2.38 2.32
CA GLN A 17 -5.06 -1.73 1.22
C GLN A 17 -5.16 -0.21 1.28
N VAL A 18 -4.14 0.44 0.72
CA VAL A 18 -4.12 1.86 0.42
C VAL A 18 -3.86 1.99 -1.07
N ASP A 19 -4.81 2.58 -1.78
CA ASP A 19 -4.75 2.76 -3.24
C ASP A 19 -4.63 4.27 -3.54
N LEU A 20 -3.55 4.67 -4.23
CA LEU A 20 -3.45 6.00 -4.83
C LEU A 20 -4.05 5.94 -6.25
N THR A 21 -5.22 6.57 -6.44
CA THR A 21 -6.04 6.38 -7.64
C THR A 21 -6.15 7.63 -8.50
N CYS A 22 -6.31 7.42 -9.82
CA CYS A 22 -6.61 8.47 -10.78
C CYS A 22 -8.12 8.69 -10.85
N GLY A 23 -8.66 9.41 -9.87
CA GLY A 23 -10.10 9.61 -9.68
C GLY A 23 -10.75 8.49 -8.86
N SER A 24 -12.08 8.49 -8.81
CA SER A 24 -12.87 7.61 -7.92
C SER A 24 -13.95 6.81 -8.66
N SER A 25 -13.86 6.69 -9.98
CA SER A 25 -14.82 5.92 -10.77
C SER A 25 -14.79 4.45 -10.37
N THR A 26 -15.97 3.84 -10.22
CA THR A 26 -16.12 2.41 -9.92
C THR A 26 -16.47 1.59 -11.17
N LYS A 27 -16.91 2.25 -12.25
CA LYS A 27 -17.23 1.60 -13.53
C LYS A 27 -17.06 2.59 -14.72
N PRO A 28 -16.00 2.47 -15.53
CA PRO A 28 -14.85 1.59 -15.31
C PRO A 28 -14.12 1.97 -14.02
N ARG A 29 -13.48 1.00 -13.38
CA ARG A 29 -12.67 1.26 -12.18
C ARG A 29 -11.54 2.23 -12.52
N ALA A 30 -11.35 3.24 -11.66
CA ALA A 30 -10.24 4.16 -11.77
C ALA A 30 -8.89 3.44 -11.73
N ASP A 31 -7.94 3.92 -12.53
CA ASP A 31 -6.56 3.42 -12.49
C ASP A 31 -5.96 3.63 -11.10
N VAL A 32 -5.16 2.67 -10.65
CA VAL A 32 -4.47 2.69 -9.36
C VAL A 32 -2.98 2.82 -9.65
N ALA A 33 -2.43 4.02 -9.46
CA ALA A 33 -1.00 4.27 -9.67
C ALA A 33 -0.16 3.42 -8.71
N PHE A 34 -0.58 3.35 -7.44
CA PHE A 34 0.08 2.58 -6.40
C PHE A 34 -0.93 1.86 -5.51
N HIS A 35 -0.98 0.54 -5.62
CA HIS A 35 -1.71 -0.36 -4.73
C HIS A 35 -0.76 -0.87 -3.65
N PHE A 36 -0.95 -0.47 -2.41
CA PHE A 36 -0.18 -0.97 -1.26
C PHE A 36 -1.07 -1.90 -0.43
N ASN A 37 -0.79 -3.20 -0.45
CA ASN A 37 -1.65 -4.22 0.16
C ASN A 37 -0.90 -5.12 1.16
N PRO A 38 -0.85 -4.74 2.44
CA PRO A 38 -0.44 -5.65 3.51
C PRO A 38 -1.43 -6.81 3.65
N ARG A 39 -0.93 -8.04 3.57
CA ARG A 39 -1.65 -9.30 3.81
C ARG A 39 -1.12 -9.90 5.11
N ILE A 40 -1.73 -9.53 6.25
CA ILE A 40 -1.27 -9.80 7.61
C ILE A 40 -1.09 -11.31 7.83
N LYS A 41 -2.09 -12.14 7.51
CA LYS A 41 -2.02 -13.59 7.70
C LYS A 41 -0.96 -14.27 6.82
N LYS A 42 -0.64 -13.69 5.66
CA LYS A 42 0.39 -14.19 4.75
C LYS A 42 1.77 -13.60 5.04
N SER A 43 1.88 -12.70 6.02
CA SER A 43 3.12 -12.00 6.39
C SER A 43 3.86 -11.40 5.19
N CYS A 44 3.11 -10.79 4.26
CA CYS A 44 3.70 -10.11 3.10
C CYS A 44 2.95 -8.82 2.74
N ILE A 45 3.64 -7.91 2.08
CA ILE A 45 3.06 -6.74 1.43
C ILE A 45 3.09 -6.98 -0.07
N VAL A 46 1.96 -6.80 -0.72
CA VAL A 46 1.87 -6.81 -2.19
C VAL A 46 1.72 -5.39 -2.69
N CYS A 47 2.55 -5.04 -3.67
CA CYS A 47 2.45 -3.79 -4.41
C CYS A 47 2.13 -4.06 -5.87
N ASN A 48 1.29 -3.23 -6.49
CA ASN A 48 0.97 -3.33 -7.91
C ASN A 48 0.41 -1.99 -8.45
N THR A 49 0.16 -1.96 -9.75
CA THR A 49 -0.48 -0.86 -10.49
C THR A 49 -1.65 -1.46 -11.28
N LEU A 50 -2.79 -0.77 -11.27
CA LEU A 50 -3.96 -1.10 -12.08
C LEU A 50 -4.07 -0.07 -13.20
N GLN A 51 -4.06 -0.53 -14.46
CA GLN A 51 -4.29 0.32 -15.63
C GLN A 51 -5.32 -0.32 -16.52
N LYS A 52 -6.35 0.45 -16.92
CA LYS A 52 -7.45 -0.03 -17.78
C LYS A 52 -8.09 -1.32 -17.24
N GLU A 53 -8.35 -1.33 -15.92
CA GLU A 53 -8.92 -2.46 -15.17
C GLU A 53 -8.07 -3.75 -15.14
N ALA A 54 -6.81 -3.71 -15.61
CA ALA A 54 -5.88 -4.83 -15.56
C ALA A 54 -4.76 -4.58 -14.55
N TRP A 55 -4.48 -5.57 -13.71
CA TRP A 55 -3.35 -5.55 -12.78
C TRP A 55 -2.05 -5.87 -13.51
N GLY A 56 -0.99 -5.16 -13.15
CA GLY A 56 0.37 -5.47 -13.59
C GLY A 56 1.00 -6.65 -12.85
N ARG A 57 2.32 -6.77 -12.95
CA ARG A 57 3.11 -7.77 -12.24
C ARG A 57 3.21 -7.40 -10.75
N GLU A 58 2.76 -8.29 -9.87
CA GLU A 58 2.90 -8.10 -8.42
C GLU A 58 4.37 -7.98 -8.01
N ARG A 59 4.65 -7.01 -7.13
CA ARG A 59 5.87 -6.98 -6.31
C ARG A 59 5.52 -7.41 -4.90
N ILE A 60 6.15 -8.48 -4.42
CA ILE A 60 5.88 -9.06 -3.11
C ILE A 60 7.07 -8.81 -2.20
N LEU A 61 6.82 -8.20 -1.04
CA LEU A 61 7.78 -8.05 0.03
C LEU A 61 7.42 -8.99 1.17
N HIS A 62 8.33 -9.88 1.55
CA HIS A 62 8.15 -10.83 2.65
C HIS A 62 8.57 -10.23 4.00
N GLN A 63 8.00 -9.07 4.31
CA GLN A 63 8.16 -8.35 5.57
C GLN A 63 6.78 -7.84 6.02
N MET A 64 6.53 -7.85 7.32
CA MET A 64 5.26 -7.38 7.89
C MET A 64 5.51 -6.41 9.05
N PRO A 65 5.52 -5.09 8.79
CA PRO A 65 5.68 -4.07 9.83
C PRO A 65 4.37 -3.79 10.60
N PHE A 66 3.23 -4.28 10.10
CA PHE A 66 1.94 -4.16 10.75
C PHE A 66 1.67 -5.32 11.70
N ARG A 67 1.04 -5.04 12.83
CA ARG A 67 0.62 -6.07 13.80
C ARG A 67 -0.88 -6.02 14.00
N ALA A 68 -1.53 -7.17 13.98
CA ALA A 68 -2.95 -7.27 14.31
C ALA A 68 -3.19 -6.75 15.74
N GLY A 69 -4.25 -5.96 15.92
CA GLY A 69 -4.58 -5.30 17.18
C GLY A 69 -3.73 -4.07 17.53
N ALA A 70 -2.81 -3.63 16.66
CA ALA A 70 -1.90 -2.53 16.93
C ALA A 70 -2.17 -1.29 16.06
N ALA A 71 -1.85 -0.12 16.62
CA ALA A 71 -1.79 1.14 15.88
C ALA A 71 -0.59 1.18 14.93
N PHE A 72 -0.69 1.97 13.87
CA PHE A 72 0.38 2.23 12.93
C PHE A 72 0.34 3.67 12.42
N GLU A 73 1.51 4.14 12.00
CA GLU A 73 1.69 5.27 11.10
C GLU A 73 2.31 4.77 9.79
N LEU A 74 1.66 5.09 8.67
CA LEU A 74 2.13 4.83 7.32
C LEU A 74 2.45 6.16 6.66
N VAL A 75 3.66 6.27 6.13
CA VAL A 75 4.12 7.43 5.38
C VAL A 75 4.46 6.99 3.96
N ILE A 76 3.87 7.66 2.97
CA ILE A 76 4.19 7.50 1.56
C ILE A 76 4.80 8.82 1.06
N LEU A 77 6.10 8.80 0.80
CA LEU A 77 6.82 9.91 0.18
C LEU A 77 6.75 9.78 -1.34
N VAL A 78 6.17 10.77 -2.00
CA VAL A 78 6.07 10.86 -3.46
C VAL A 78 7.27 11.63 -3.98
N GLN A 79 8.15 10.94 -4.71
CA GLN A 79 9.29 11.50 -5.44
C GLN A 79 9.00 11.55 -6.94
N GLU A 80 9.92 12.10 -7.72
CA GLU A 80 9.78 12.25 -9.18
C GLU A 80 9.70 10.90 -9.91
N ASP A 81 10.39 9.87 -9.42
CA ASP A 81 10.56 8.57 -10.09
C ASP A 81 9.99 7.38 -9.30
N GLN A 82 9.59 7.58 -8.04
CA GLN A 82 9.11 6.52 -7.17
C GLN A 82 8.29 7.02 -5.96
N PHE A 83 7.60 6.07 -5.33
CA PHE A 83 7.09 6.16 -3.96
C PHE A 83 8.08 5.52 -2.98
N LYS A 84 8.38 6.18 -1.87
CA LYS A 84 9.07 5.56 -0.72
C LYS A 84 8.10 5.38 0.42
N VAL A 85 8.09 4.20 1.03
CA VAL A 85 7.17 3.85 2.11
C VAL A 85 7.92 3.65 3.41
N ALA A 86 7.42 4.24 4.48
CA ALA A 86 7.84 3.98 5.86
C ALA A 86 6.64 3.63 6.73
N VAL A 87 6.85 2.72 7.68
CA VAL A 87 5.84 2.34 8.68
C VAL A 87 6.46 2.48 10.07
N ASN A 88 5.80 3.22 10.96
CA ASN A 88 6.27 3.51 12.32
C ASN A 88 7.71 4.05 12.36
N GLY A 89 8.01 5.02 11.49
CA GLY A 89 9.33 5.66 11.38
C GLY A 89 10.43 4.83 10.71
N ALA A 90 10.16 3.57 10.32
CA ALA A 90 11.13 2.70 9.65
C ALA A 90 10.82 2.55 8.15
N HIS A 91 11.85 2.65 7.31
CA HIS A 91 11.71 2.42 5.87
C HIS A 91 11.32 0.96 5.57
N VAL A 92 10.43 0.76 4.59
CA VAL A 92 9.88 -0.56 4.22
C VAL A 92 10.16 -0.91 2.77
N LEU A 93 9.82 -0.03 1.82
CA LEU A 93 10.02 -0.28 0.39
C LEU A 93 10.06 1.01 -0.43
N ASP A 94 10.63 0.89 -1.63
CA ASP A 94 10.53 1.85 -2.73
C ASP A 94 9.70 1.23 -3.86
N TYR A 95 8.80 1.96 -4.53
CA TYR A 95 7.99 1.49 -5.66
C TYR A 95 8.06 2.50 -6.81
N LYS A 96 8.60 2.10 -7.96
CA LYS A 96 8.74 2.98 -9.14
C LYS A 96 7.37 3.30 -9.75
N HIS A 97 7.25 4.50 -10.33
CA HIS A 97 6.06 4.93 -11.06
C HIS A 97 5.79 4.10 -12.32
#